data_AF-A0A933HDH5-F1
#
_entry.id   AF-A0A933HDH5-F1
#
_cell.length_a   1.000
_cell.length_b   1.000
_cell.length_c   1.000
_cell.angle_alpha   90.00
_cell.angle_beta   90.00
_cell.angle_gamma   90.00
#
_symmetry.space_group_name_H-M   'P 1'
#
loop_
_entity.id
_entity.type
_entity.pdbx_description
1 polymer ?
#
loop_
_entity_poly.entity_id
_entity_poly.type
_entity_poly.pdbx_seq_one_letter_code
_entity_poly.pdbx_strand_id
1 'polypeptide(L)'
;MMKINILLLLLILPHSLFSEPLEKLARGEKVSFYSGKKYVGNIIFNKEYNLLSIEGKVPDSSVNTYSQDGKQDKELNFVDGKLSFIKIFDSKGNIKYQKHYK
;
A
#
# COMPACT_ATOMS: atom_id res chain seq x y z
N MET A 1 -25.05 6.31 11.90
CA MET A 1 -23.82 6.48 11.10
C MET A 1 -22.70 5.68 11.76
N MET A 2 -22.40 4.50 11.23
CA MET A 2 -21.36 3.63 11.78
C MET A 2 -20.02 4.05 11.17
N LYS A 3 -19.19 4.76 11.94
CA LYS A 3 -17.78 4.95 11.59
C LYS A 3 -17.09 3.61 11.76
N ILE A 4 -16.97 2.86 10.68
CA ILE A 4 -16.10 1.68 10.64
C ILE A 4 -14.69 2.22 10.79
N ASN A 5 -14.16 2.06 12.00
CA ASN A 5 -12.81 2.43 12.35
C ASN A 5 -11.91 1.37 11.70
N ILE A 6 -11.42 1.62 10.49
CA ILE A 6 -10.61 0.68 9.68
C ILE A 6 -9.36 0.20 10.42
N LEU A 7 -8.95 0.93 11.46
CA LEU A 7 -7.91 0.52 12.40
C LEU A 7 -8.22 -0.82 13.12
N LEU A 8 -9.49 -1.23 13.22
CA LEU A 8 -9.90 -2.39 14.00
C LEU A 8 -9.82 -3.72 13.24
N LEU A 9 -9.73 -3.73 11.90
CA LEU A 9 -9.66 -4.99 11.13
C LEU A 9 -8.24 -5.58 11.04
N LEU A 10 -7.22 -4.82 11.47
CA LEU A 10 -5.81 -5.24 11.45
C LEU A 10 -5.39 -6.10 12.67
N LEU A 11 -6.30 -6.34 13.60
CA LEU A 11 -5.99 -6.89 14.93
C LEU A 11 -6.05 -8.42 15.05
N ILE A 12 -6.26 -9.18 13.97
CA ILE A 12 -6.44 -10.65 14.05
C ILE A 12 -5.29 -11.48 13.45
N LEU A 13 -4.19 -10.86 13.01
CA LEU A 13 -3.00 -11.61 12.56
C LEU A 13 -1.73 -11.00 13.18
N PRO A 14 -1.03 -11.72 14.09
CA PRO A 14 0.13 -11.17 14.81
C PRO A 14 1.35 -10.85 13.94
N HIS A 15 1.30 -11.09 12.62
CA HIS A 15 2.38 -10.83 11.68
C HIS A 15 1.92 -10.22 10.33
N SER A 16 0.71 -9.64 10.26
CA SER A 16 0.24 -9.01 9.02
C SER A 16 0.90 -7.64 8.82
N LEU A 17 1.67 -7.53 7.74
CA LEU A 17 2.13 -6.25 7.22
C LEU A 17 0.92 -5.45 6.74
N PHE A 18 0.85 -4.18 7.09
CA PHE A 18 -0.20 -3.30 6.59
C PHE A 18 0.35 -1.94 6.21
N SER A 19 -0.38 -1.27 5.32
CA SER A 19 -0.14 0.12 4.99
C SER A 19 -1.12 1.03 5.71
N GLU A 20 -0.66 2.20 6.13
CA GLU A 20 -1.57 3.29 6.46
C GLU A 20 -2.26 3.83 5.20
N PRO A 21 -3.38 4.58 5.37
CA PRO A 21 -4.00 5.30 4.27
C PRO A 21 -2.96 6.15 3.51
N LEU A 22 -3.07 6.16 2.18
CA LEU A 22 -2.12 6.83 1.31
C LEU A 22 -1.96 8.32 1.64
N GLU A 23 -0.70 8.74 1.79
CA GLU A 23 -0.36 10.15 1.91
C GLU A 23 -0.20 10.74 0.51
N LYS A 24 -1.09 11.64 0.12
CA LYS A 24 -1.00 12.36 -1.16
C LYS A 24 0.04 13.47 -1.05
N LEU A 25 1.04 13.42 -1.91
CA LEU A 25 2.09 14.44 -2.02
C LEU A 25 1.82 15.35 -3.22
N ALA A 26 2.41 16.55 -3.22
CA ALA A 26 2.29 17.48 -4.36
C ALA A 26 2.75 16.86 -5.70
N ARG A 27 3.69 15.91 -5.66
CA ARG A 27 4.29 15.25 -6.83
C ARG A 27 4.03 13.75 -6.92
N GLY A 28 3.11 13.20 -6.13
CA GLY A 28 2.77 11.79 -6.18
C GLY A 28 2.17 11.28 -4.88
N GLU A 29 2.63 10.14 -4.41
CA GLU A 29 2.08 9.51 -3.20
C GLU A 29 3.14 8.75 -2.43
N LYS A 30 2.97 8.70 -1.11
CA LYS A 30 3.78 7.91 -0.20
C LYS A 30 2.93 6.79 0.41
N VAL A 31 3.48 5.59 0.39
CA VAL A 31 2.92 4.41 1.05
C VAL A 31 3.85 4.03 2.18
N SER A 32 3.39 4.16 3.42
CA SER A 32 4.14 3.76 4.61
C SER A 32 3.68 2.38 5.07
N PHE A 33 4.63 1.52 5.42
CA PHE A 33 4.38 0.16 5.86
C PHE A 33 4.71 -0.05 7.33
N TYR A 34 3.88 -0.85 7.98
CA TYR A 34 3.99 -1.18 9.39
C TYR A 34 3.82 -2.68 9.59
N SER A 35 4.65 -3.24 10.46
CA SER A 35 4.51 -4.60 10.97
C SER A 35 4.04 -4.50 12.43
N GLY A 36 2.77 -4.83 12.67
CA GLY A 36 2.12 -4.42 13.93
C GLY A 36 2.18 -2.90 14.08
N LYS A 37 2.67 -2.38 15.21
CA LYS A 37 2.77 -0.92 15.43
C LYS A 37 4.12 -0.32 15.00
N LYS A 38 5.02 -1.11 14.41
CA LYS A 38 6.38 -0.69 14.07
C LYS A 38 6.47 -0.30 12.61
N TYR A 39 6.92 0.92 12.34
CA TYR A 39 7.29 1.36 11.00
C TYR A 39 8.43 0.50 10.45
N VAL A 40 8.28 -0.03 9.23
CA VAL A 40 9.30 -0.87 8.58
C VAL A 40 9.86 -0.28 7.30
N GLY A 41 9.13 0.66 6.67
CA GLY A 41 9.58 1.29 5.44
C GLY A 41 8.51 2.12 4.76
N ASN A 42 8.90 2.77 3.66
CA ASN A 42 7.97 3.48 2.80
C ASN A 42 8.38 3.39 1.33
N ILE A 43 7.45 3.75 0.47
CA ILE A 43 7.66 3.89 -0.97
C ILE A 43 7.07 5.21 -1.41
N ILE A 44 7.81 5.91 -2.27
CA ILE A 44 7.33 7.12 -2.91
C ILE A 44 7.17 6.86 -4.41
N PHE A 45 5.98 7.18 -4.92
CA PHE A 45 5.67 7.18 -6.34
C PHE A 45 5.52 8.60 -6.85
N ASN A 46 5.77 8.81 -8.15
CA ASN A 46 5.29 10.00 -8.85
C ASN A 46 3.79 9.87 -9.21
N LYS A 47 3.20 10.90 -9.83
CA LYS A 47 1.78 10.89 -10.25
C LYS A 47 1.41 9.81 -11.27
N GLU A 48 2.39 9.24 -11.97
CA GLU A 48 2.22 8.19 -12.98
C GLU A 48 2.59 6.81 -12.43
N TYR A 49 2.76 6.68 -11.12
CA TYR A 49 3.21 5.45 -10.47
C TYR A 49 4.58 4.98 -11.01
N ASN A 50 5.50 5.91 -11.26
CA ASN A 50 6.92 5.59 -11.34
C ASN A 50 7.49 5.57 -9.91
N LEU A 51 8.24 4.51 -9.60
CA LEU A 51 8.93 4.38 -8.33
C LEU A 51 10.02 5.45 -8.23
N LEU A 52 9.95 6.30 -7.20
CA LEU A 52 10.95 7.34 -6.92
C LEU A 52 11.93 6.90 -5.83
N SER A 53 11.42 6.27 -4.78
CA SER A 53 12.26 5.74 -3.70
C SER A 53 11.59 4.58 -2.96
N ILE A 54 12.44 3.70 -2.40
CA ILE A 54 12.07 2.69 -1.40
C ILE A 54 12.99 2.91 -0.21
N GLU A 55 12.43 2.99 0.99
CA GLU A 55 13.17 3.08 2.24
C GLU A 55 12.75 1.97 3.19
N GLY A 56 13.70 1.44 3.96
CA GLY A 56 13.45 0.41 4.96
C GLY A 56 13.46 -1.01 4.40
N LYS A 57 12.96 -1.96 5.20
CA LYS A 57 12.89 -3.39 4.84
C LYS A 57 11.44 -3.75 4.56
N VAL A 58 11.03 -3.52 3.31
CA VAL A 58 9.73 -4.02 2.83
C VAL A 58 9.90 -5.53 2.60
N PRO A 59 9.14 -6.39 3.31
CA PRO A 59 9.25 -7.83 3.15
C PRO A 59 8.73 -8.28 1.77
N ASP A 60 9.21 -9.44 1.32
CA ASP A 60 8.80 -10.08 0.06
C ASP A 60 7.38 -10.62 0.15
N SER A 61 6.41 -9.73 -0.02
CA SER A 61 5.00 -10.09 0.02
C SER A 61 4.16 -9.13 -0.81
N SER A 62 2.90 -9.50 -1.03
CA SER A 62 1.87 -8.56 -1.49
C SER A 62 1.41 -7.68 -0.33
N VAL A 63 1.22 -6.39 -0.61
CA VAL A 63 0.66 -5.38 0.29
C VAL A 63 -0.55 -4.77 -0.37
N ASN A 64 -1.68 -4.84 0.31
CA ASN A 64 -2.91 -4.20 -0.11
C ASN A 64 -3.09 -2.89 0.65
N THR A 65 -3.36 -1.81 -0.07
CA THR A 65 -3.75 -0.53 0.50
C THR A 65 -5.26 -0.35 0.35
N TYR A 66 -5.87 0.31 1.33
CA TYR A 66 -7.31 0.52 1.38
C TYR A 66 -7.62 2.01 1.54
N SER A 67 -8.72 2.44 0.93
CA SER A 67 -9.28 3.77 1.13
C SER A 67 -9.84 3.92 2.55
N GLN A 68 -10.14 5.16 2.94
CA GLN A 68 -10.83 5.44 4.21
C GLN A 68 -12.23 4.81 4.30
N ASP A 69 -12.79 4.33 3.19
CA ASP A 69 -14.08 3.61 3.15
C ASP A 69 -13.88 2.09 3.17
N GLY A 70 -12.65 1.61 3.35
CA GLY A 70 -12.31 0.19 3.45
C GLY A 70 -12.27 -0.53 2.10
N LYS A 71 -12.35 0.20 0.99
CA LYS A 71 -12.23 -0.39 -0.36
C LYS A 71 -10.76 -0.53 -0.71
N GLN A 72 -10.39 -1.65 -1.31
CA GLN A 72 -9.03 -1.84 -1.82
C GLN A 72 -8.73 -0.76 -2.87
N ASP A 73 -7.63 -0.06 -2.69
CA ASP A 73 -7.17 0.99 -3.60
C ASP A 73 -6.01 0.47 -4.44
N LYS A 74 -5.02 -0.19 -3.83
CA LYS A 74 -3.84 -0.70 -4.53
C LYS A 74 -3.42 -2.07 -4.03
N GLU A 75 -2.77 -2.82 -4.90
CA GLU A 75 -2.01 -4.03 -4.59
C GLU A 75 -0.57 -3.78 -5.06
N LEU A 76 0.39 -3.93 -4.16
CA LEU A 76 1.82 -3.79 -4.39
C LEU A 76 2.48 -5.12 -4.09
N ASN A 77 3.35 -5.63 -4.96
CA ASN A 77 4.05 -6.89 -4.67
C ASN A 77 5.55 -6.70 -4.67
N PHE A 78 6.20 -7.25 -3.66
CA PHE A 78 7.64 -7.16 -3.45
C PHE A 78 8.29 -8.52 -3.65
N VAL A 79 9.40 -8.53 -4.39
CA VAL A 79 10.25 -9.69 -4.62
C VAL A 79 11.70 -9.24 -4.44
N ASP A 80 12.47 -9.95 -3.62
CA ASP A 80 13.85 -9.61 -3.24
C ASP A 80 14.02 -8.15 -2.75
N GLY A 81 13.06 -7.66 -1.98
CA GLY A 81 13.01 -6.30 -1.43
C GLY A 81 12.70 -5.21 -2.46
N LYS A 82 12.34 -5.58 -3.69
CA LYS A 82 12.04 -4.66 -4.79
C LYS A 82 10.58 -4.74 -5.19
N LEU A 83 10.01 -3.58 -5.55
CA LEU A 83 8.68 -3.56 -6.13
C LEU A 83 8.70 -4.27 -7.49
N SER A 84 7.87 -5.29 -7.64
CA SER A 84 7.76 -6.10 -8.87
C SER A 84 6.52 -5.73 -9.69
N PHE A 85 5.39 -5.45 -9.04
CA PHE A 85 4.18 -4.97 -9.69
C PHE A 85 3.35 -4.06 -8.80
N ILE A 86 2.55 -3.21 -9.45
CA ILE A 86 1.44 -2.46 -8.85
C ILE A 86 0.15 -2.70 -9.63
N LYS A 87 -0.96 -2.85 -8.93
CA LYS A 87 -2.32 -2.73 -9.47
C LYS A 87 -3.08 -1.66 -8.70
N ILE A 88 -3.96 -0.96 -9.40
CA ILE A 88 -4.81 0.10 -8.86
C ILE A 88 -6.24 -0.24 -9.21
N PHE A 89 -7.11 -0.18 -8.21
CA PHE A 89 -8.51 -0.55 -8.32
C PHE A 89 -9.39 0.69 -8.39
N ASP A 90 -10.50 0.59 -9.11
CA ASP A 90 -11.55 1.60 -9.07
C ASP A 90 -12.46 1.40 -7.83
N SER A 91 -13.45 2.28 -7.66
CA SER A 91 -14.39 2.21 -6.54
C SER A 91 -15.33 1.00 -6.55
N LYS A 92 -15.33 0.22 -7.64
CA LYS A 92 -16.07 -1.04 -7.82
C LYS A 92 -15.17 -2.28 -7.65
N GLY A 93 -13.86 -2.09 -7.46
CA GLY A 93 -12.88 -3.16 -7.33
C GLY A 93 -12.33 -3.68 -8.66
N ASN A 94 -12.58 -3.01 -9.78
CA ASN A 94 -11.98 -3.39 -11.07
C ASN A 94 -10.58 -2.82 -11.20
N ILE A 95 -9.69 -3.50 -11.92
CA ILE A 95 -8.35 -3.01 -12.23
C ILE A 95 -8.48 -1.81 -13.18
N LYS A 96 -8.11 -0.63 -12.68
CA LYS A 96 -8.03 0.61 -13.46
C LYS A 96 -6.66 0.78 -14.12
N TYR A 97 -5.62 0.32 -13.44
CA TYR A 97 -4.23 0.45 -13.89
C TYR A 97 -3.39 -0.68 -13.32
N GLN A 98 -2.42 -1.14 -14.10
CA GLN A 98 -1.41 -2.08 -13.62
C GLN A 98 -0.06 -1.78 -14.28
N LYS A 99 1.02 -2.04 -13.56
CA LYS A 99 2.39 -1.86 -14.07
C LYS A 99 3.33 -2.86 -13.43
N HIS A 100 4.21 -3.40 -14.26
CA HIS A 100 5.34 -4.21 -13.84
C HIS A 100 6.60 -3.36 -13.82
N TYR A 101 7.43 -3.62 -12.82
CA TYR A 101 8.74 -3.00 -12.66
C TYR A 101 9.80 -4.05 -12.99
N LYS A 102 10.90 -3.61 -13.61
CA LYS A 102 12.05 -4.45 -13.95
C LYS A 102 13.11 -4.35 -12.87
#